data_AF-A0AAU1TB98-F1
#
_entry.id   AF-A0AAU1TB98-F1
#
_cell.length_a   1.000
_cell.length_b   1.000
_cell.length_c   1.000
_cell.angle_alpha   90.00
_cell.angle_beta   90.00
_cell.angle_gamma   90.00
#
_symmetry.space_group_name_H-M   'P 1'
#
loop_
_entity.id
_entity.type
_entity.pdbx_description
1 polymer ?
#
loop_
_entity_poly.entity_id
_entity_poly.type
_entity_poly.pdbx_seq_one_letter_code
_entity_poly.pdbx_strand_id
1 'polypeptide(L)'
;MPTVTVAVLVAGAAAYRLSDSNGDPSKANGPGGRDRGSAPSSRPHSSLPSKSTASPGAGYRQVYAETELTSPDPSYEFDLRNGTVAPESTAAWYLARTADAFEFPDDSDAYIAYDDTLSPGGCEEGIDSEPVTTLKFDDLEEWRPFCIRSANGKDIAIVHLIDAPTTSESVTVSVRHYRRTD
;
A
#
# COMPACT_ATOMS: atom_id res chain seq x y z
N MET A 1 11.80 43.10 -0.82
CA MET A 1 12.25 42.18 0.26
C MET A 1 11.00 41.54 0.84
N PRO A 2 10.64 40.31 0.49
CA PRO A 2 9.49 39.65 1.11
C PRO A 2 9.90 39.05 2.45
N THR A 3 9.08 39.35 3.46
CA THR A 3 9.19 38.91 4.85
C THR A 3 8.80 37.43 4.96
N VAL A 4 9.71 36.59 5.45
CA VAL A 4 9.47 35.19 5.77
C VAL A 4 8.80 35.11 7.15
N THR A 5 7.62 34.49 7.23
CA THR A 5 6.98 34.16 8.51
C THR A 5 7.11 32.66 8.73
N VAL A 6 7.91 32.28 9.74
CA VAL A 6 8.05 30.90 10.20
C VAL A 6 7.07 30.67 11.34
N ALA A 7 6.21 29.67 11.22
CA ALA A 7 5.42 29.16 12.33
C ALA A 7 5.86 27.72 12.63
N VAL A 8 6.53 27.54 13.78
CA VAL A 8 6.82 26.23 14.37
C VAL A 8 5.73 25.95 15.38
N LEU A 9 5.03 24.82 15.25
CA LEU A 9 4.18 24.28 16.31
C LEU A 9 4.66 22.89 16.71
N VAL A 10 5.13 22.81 17.95
CA VAL A 10 5.51 21.60 18.68
C VAL A 10 4.44 21.34 19.73
N ALA A 11 3.86 20.14 19.73
CA ALA A 11 3.32 19.40 20.87
C ALA A 11 2.71 18.10 20.31
N GLY A 12 2.85 16.91 20.87
CA GLY A 12 3.20 16.48 22.22
C GLY A 12 2.37 15.21 22.50
N ALA A 13 3.02 14.18 23.01
CA ALA A 13 2.56 12.78 23.05
C ALA A 13 1.26 12.50 23.82
N ALA A 14 0.54 11.44 23.40
CA ALA A 14 -0.30 10.65 24.29
C ALA A 14 -0.07 9.15 24.02
N ALA A 15 0.61 8.49 24.96
CA ALA A 15 0.76 7.06 25.02
C ALA A 15 -0.48 6.43 25.66
N TYR A 16 -1.06 5.41 25.02
CA TYR A 16 -1.99 4.50 25.66
C TYR A 16 -1.35 3.11 25.70
N ARG A 17 -0.82 2.75 26.87
CA ARG A 17 -0.57 1.36 27.26
C ARG A 17 -1.74 0.93 28.13
N LEU A 18 -2.50 -0.07 27.71
CA LEU A 18 -3.27 -0.89 28.65
C LEU A 18 -2.98 -2.36 28.32
N SER A 19 -2.24 -3.00 29.24
CA SER A 19 -2.04 -4.43 29.32
C SER A 19 -2.47 -4.85 30.72
N ASP A 20 -3.46 -5.72 30.83
CA ASP A 20 -3.67 -6.77 31.84
C ASP A 20 -5.07 -7.39 31.54
N SER A 21 -5.38 -8.68 31.68
CA SER A 21 -4.82 -9.72 32.54
C SER A 21 -4.96 -11.09 31.89
N ASN A 22 -3.96 -11.95 32.09
CA ASN A 22 -4.06 -13.39 31.90
C ASN A 22 -4.16 -14.04 33.30
N GLY A 23 -5.21 -14.82 33.56
CA GLY A 23 -5.43 -15.50 34.85
C GLY A 23 -6.48 -16.62 34.77
N ASP A 24 -6.00 -17.85 34.67
CA ASP A 24 -6.69 -19.15 34.79
C ASP A 24 -6.52 -19.68 36.25
N PRO A 25 -6.99 -20.86 36.69
CA PRO A 25 -8.30 -21.55 36.65
C PRO A 25 -8.87 -21.80 38.07
N SER A 26 -10.15 -22.20 38.20
CA SER A 26 -10.60 -23.43 38.92
C SER A 26 -12.05 -23.39 39.44
N LYS A 27 -12.77 -24.46 39.06
CA LYS A 27 -13.77 -25.25 39.81
C LYS A 27 -14.95 -24.57 40.53
N ALA A 28 -16.14 -24.94 40.09
CA ALA A 28 -17.23 -25.37 40.98
C ALA A 28 -18.02 -26.53 40.34
N ASN A 29 -18.09 -27.65 41.07
CA ASN A 29 -18.97 -28.80 40.80
C ASN A 29 -20.35 -28.54 41.42
N GLY A 30 -21.43 -28.98 40.76
CA GLY A 30 -22.74 -29.20 41.40
C GLY A 30 -23.87 -29.52 40.40
N PRO A 31 -24.85 -30.41 40.71
CA PRO A 31 -25.28 -31.45 39.78
C PRO A 31 -26.74 -31.35 39.29
N GLY A 32 -27.05 -32.10 38.22
CA GLY A 32 -28.36 -32.73 38.02
C GLY A 32 -29.19 -32.20 36.85
N GLY A 33 -29.67 -33.11 35.99
CA GLY A 33 -30.78 -32.87 35.07
C GLY A 33 -30.57 -33.40 33.65
N ARG A 34 -31.06 -34.61 33.38
CA ARG A 34 -31.23 -35.18 32.03
C ARG A 34 -32.39 -34.48 31.34
N ASP A 35 -32.28 -34.14 30.05
CA ASP A 35 -33.09 -34.75 28.99
C ASP A 35 -32.88 -34.12 27.59
N ARG A 36 -32.77 -35.04 26.63
CA ARG A 36 -33.10 -35.04 25.19
C ARG A 36 -33.31 -33.71 24.43
N GLY A 37 -32.56 -33.57 23.34
CA GLY A 37 -32.93 -32.74 22.20
C GLY A 37 -31.84 -32.69 21.14
N SER A 38 -31.86 -33.65 20.19
CA SER A 38 -31.01 -33.63 19.01
C SER A 38 -31.34 -32.43 18.12
N ALA A 39 -30.33 -31.60 17.82
CA ALA A 39 -30.31 -30.71 16.67
C ALA A 39 -28.86 -30.56 16.18
N PRO A 40 -28.50 -31.00 14.95
CA PRO A 40 -27.23 -30.63 14.35
C PRO A 40 -27.36 -29.20 13.84
N SER A 41 -26.91 -28.23 14.65
CA SER A 41 -26.77 -26.85 14.19
C SER A 41 -25.44 -26.74 13.44
N SER A 42 -25.51 -26.92 12.12
CA SER A 42 -24.46 -26.53 11.17
C SER A 42 -24.09 -25.07 11.42
N ARG A 43 -22.94 -24.82 12.04
CA ARG A 43 -22.37 -23.46 12.07
C ARG A 43 -21.68 -23.21 10.74
N PRO A 44 -22.06 -22.13 10.02
CA PRO A 44 -21.29 -21.70 8.87
C PRO A 44 -19.93 -21.16 9.32
N HIS A 45 -18.91 -21.63 8.60
CA HIS A 45 -17.55 -21.13 8.46
C HIS A 45 -17.29 -19.73 9.05
N SER A 46 -16.52 -19.65 10.13
CA SER A 46 -15.68 -18.48 10.40
C SER A 46 -14.30 -18.75 9.82
N SER A 47 -14.21 -18.69 8.49
CA SER A 47 -12.93 -18.43 7.84
C SER A 47 -12.68 -16.93 8.03
N LEU A 48 -11.77 -16.58 8.94
CA LEU A 48 -11.16 -15.25 8.92
C LEU A 48 -10.70 -14.98 7.48
N PRO A 49 -10.89 -13.77 6.92
CA PRO A 49 -10.27 -13.44 5.65
C PRO A 49 -8.75 -13.56 5.88
N SER A 50 -8.18 -14.65 5.38
CA SER A 50 -6.74 -14.73 5.19
C SER A 50 -6.40 -13.51 4.36
N LYS A 51 -5.62 -12.57 4.93
CA LYS A 51 -4.92 -11.57 4.14
C LYS A 51 -4.14 -12.35 3.09
N SER A 52 -4.69 -12.45 1.89
CA SER A 52 -4.01 -13.01 0.73
C SER A 52 -2.82 -12.10 0.50
N THR A 53 -1.71 -12.46 1.13
CA THR A 53 -0.40 -11.94 0.76
C THR A 53 -0.21 -12.56 -0.61
N ALA A 54 -0.52 -11.79 -1.65
CA ALA A 54 -0.25 -12.19 -3.02
C ALA A 54 1.19 -12.68 -3.04
N SER A 55 1.35 -13.99 -3.28
CA SER A 55 2.67 -14.59 -3.34
C SER A 55 3.42 -13.81 -4.43
N PRO A 56 4.67 -13.38 -4.17
CA PRO A 56 5.47 -12.76 -5.22
C PRO A 56 5.41 -13.68 -6.44
N GLY A 57 5.03 -13.14 -7.60
CA GLY A 57 5.01 -13.89 -8.86
C GLY A 57 6.34 -14.61 -9.02
N ALA A 58 6.31 -15.84 -9.56
CA ALA A 58 7.50 -16.67 -9.70
C ALA A 58 8.63 -15.87 -10.35
N GLY A 59 9.73 -15.61 -9.63
CA GLY A 59 10.87 -14.83 -10.11
C GLY A 59 11.06 -13.45 -9.48
N TYR A 60 10.24 -13.04 -8.51
CA TYR A 60 10.44 -11.78 -7.79
C TYR A 60 10.63 -11.99 -6.29
N ARG A 61 11.52 -11.20 -5.68
CA ARG A 61 11.61 -11.02 -4.22
C ARG A 61 11.10 -9.64 -3.84
N GLN A 62 10.39 -9.56 -2.71
CA GLN A 62 10.00 -8.28 -2.13
C GLN A 62 11.20 -7.61 -1.46
N VAL A 63 11.42 -6.33 -1.75
CA VAL A 63 12.50 -5.51 -1.18
C VAL A 63 11.99 -4.77 0.05
N TYR A 64 10.83 -4.13 -0.06
CA TYR A 64 10.09 -3.61 1.08
C TYR A 64 8.59 -3.83 0.88
N ALA A 65 7.89 -3.92 2.01
CA ALA A 65 6.46 -4.13 2.06
C ALA A 65 5.72 -2.84 2.37
N GLU A 66 4.55 -2.73 1.76
CA GLU A 66 3.46 -1.78 2.00
C GLU A 66 3.86 -0.56 2.83
N THR A 67 4.69 0.29 2.24
CA THR A 67 5.14 1.52 2.85
C THR A 67 4.18 2.63 2.45
N GLU A 68 3.51 3.23 3.44
CA GLU A 68 2.72 4.44 3.25
C GLU A 68 3.65 5.65 3.17
N LEU A 69 3.51 6.44 2.10
CA LEU A 69 4.31 7.62 1.82
C LEU A 69 3.41 8.81 1.52
N THR A 70 3.74 9.97 2.09
CA THR A 70 2.98 11.21 1.88
C THR A 70 3.89 12.29 1.32
N SER A 71 3.65 12.68 0.08
CA SER A 71 4.27 13.87 -0.53
C SER A 71 3.50 15.10 -0.04
N PRO A 72 4.13 16.04 0.69
CA PRO A 72 3.44 17.18 1.28
C PRO A 72 2.95 18.19 0.23
N ASP A 73 3.68 18.34 -0.88
CA ASP A 73 3.40 19.24 -1.98
C ASP A 73 4.18 18.78 -3.25
N PRO A 74 3.93 19.37 -4.44
CA PRO A 74 4.57 18.94 -5.69
C PRO A 74 6.10 19.09 -5.75
N SER A 75 6.76 19.77 -4.80
CA SER A 75 8.23 19.83 -4.75
C SER A 75 8.88 18.57 -4.18
N TYR A 76 8.08 17.53 -3.91
CA TYR A 76 8.53 16.21 -3.45
C TYR A 76 7.98 15.09 -4.33
N GLU A 77 8.82 14.08 -4.52
CA GLU A 77 8.51 12.84 -5.24
C GLU A 77 8.65 11.62 -4.31
N PHE A 78 8.07 10.51 -4.72
CA PHE A 78 8.27 9.24 -4.06
C PHE A 78 9.47 8.52 -4.69
N ASP A 79 10.52 8.28 -3.90
CA ASP A 79 11.63 7.42 -4.28
C ASP A 79 11.18 5.95 -4.19
N LEU A 80 10.88 5.37 -5.36
CA LEU A 80 10.39 4.00 -5.48
C LEU A 80 11.47 2.97 -5.13
N ARG A 81 12.75 3.33 -5.27
CA ARG A 81 13.88 2.44 -4.95
C ARG A 81 13.99 2.23 -3.45
N ASN A 82 13.88 3.31 -2.68
CA ASN A 82 14.15 3.30 -1.25
C ASN A 82 12.87 3.27 -0.39
N GLY A 83 11.71 3.52 -0.99
CA GLY A 83 10.44 3.59 -0.27
C GLY A 83 10.43 4.80 0.67
N THR A 84 10.80 5.97 0.14
CA THR A 84 10.91 7.22 0.90
C THR A 84 10.34 8.38 0.09
N VAL A 85 10.01 9.48 0.75
CA VAL A 85 9.71 10.76 0.09
C VAL A 85 11.02 11.54 -0.03
N ALA A 86 11.29 12.09 -1.20
CA ALA A 86 12.49 12.86 -1.49
C ALA A 86 12.12 14.18 -2.18
N PRO A 87 12.98 15.22 -2.14
CA PRO A 87 12.79 16.40 -2.99
C PRO A 87 12.72 15.99 -4.46
N GLU A 88 11.94 16.72 -5.25
CA GLU A 88 11.81 16.50 -6.70
C GLU A 88 13.19 16.46 -7.38
N SER A 89 13.32 15.62 -8.41
CA SER A 89 14.53 15.45 -9.23
C SER A 89 15.74 14.90 -8.47
N THR A 90 15.54 14.11 -7.40
CA THR A 90 16.64 13.52 -6.62
C THR A 90 16.70 12.00 -6.73
N ALA A 91 15.57 11.32 -6.91
CA ALA A 91 15.49 9.89 -7.10
C ALA A 91 15.60 9.54 -8.59
N ALA A 92 16.39 8.52 -8.91
CA ALA A 92 16.55 8.05 -10.30
C ALA A 92 15.35 7.22 -10.79
N TRP A 93 14.59 6.63 -9.86
CA TRP A 93 13.37 5.89 -10.16
C TRP A 93 12.31 6.33 -9.17
N TYR A 94 11.37 7.12 -9.67
CA TYR A 94 10.52 7.96 -8.86
C TYR A 94 9.06 7.90 -9.32
N LEU A 95 8.19 8.43 -8.47
CA LEU A 95 6.82 8.82 -8.80
C LEU A 95 6.64 10.27 -8.37
N ALA A 96 6.64 11.18 -9.33
CA ALA A 96 6.38 12.60 -9.13
C ALA A 96 4.88 12.83 -9.27
N ARG A 97 4.39 13.93 -8.71
CA ARG A 97 2.98 14.28 -8.79
C ARG A 97 2.82 15.60 -9.53
N THR A 98 1.77 15.68 -10.32
CA THR A 98 1.28 16.92 -10.89
C THR A 98 0.02 17.34 -10.14
N ALA A 99 -0.79 18.18 -10.77
CA ALA A 99 -2.09 18.55 -10.25
C ALA A 99 -3.08 17.36 -10.26
N ASP A 100 -3.06 16.54 -11.29
CA ASP A 100 -4.11 15.56 -11.61
C ASP A 100 -3.56 14.17 -12.01
N ALA A 101 -2.25 13.98 -11.98
CA ALA A 101 -1.62 12.73 -12.37
C ALA A 101 -0.33 12.47 -11.58
N PHE A 102 0.14 11.23 -11.70
CA PHE A 102 1.53 10.90 -11.43
C PHE A 102 2.35 10.87 -12.71
N GLU A 103 3.60 11.30 -12.58
CA GLU A 103 4.66 11.19 -13.57
C GLU A 103 5.75 10.23 -13.06
N PHE A 104 6.40 9.56 -13.99
CA PHE A 104 7.47 8.60 -13.73
C PHE A 104 8.54 8.73 -14.83
N PRO A 105 9.76 8.22 -14.64
CA PRO A 105 10.81 8.35 -15.64
C PRO A 105 10.40 7.85 -17.03
N ASP A 106 10.73 8.58 -18.09
CA ASP A 106 10.39 8.24 -19.49
C ASP A 106 10.92 6.88 -19.96
N ASP A 107 11.97 6.37 -19.30
CA ASP A 107 12.57 5.07 -19.58
C ASP A 107 11.96 3.93 -18.75
N SER A 108 10.96 4.22 -17.92
CA SER A 108 10.18 3.25 -17.17
C SER A 108 8.86 2.96 -17.87
N ASP A 109 8.29 1.77 -17.61
CA ASP A 109 6.98 1.39 -18.14
C ASP A 109 5.97 1.32 -17.00
N ALA A 110 4.70 1.61 -17.27
CA ALA A 110 3.64 1.53 -16.27
C ALA A 110 2.39 0.79 -16.79
N TYR A 111 1.58 0.30 -15.84
CA TYR A 111 0.30 -0.36 -16.11
C TYR A 111 -0.68 -0.09 -14.96
N ILE A 112 -1.96 0.14 -15.29
CA ILE A 112 -3.05 0.27 -14.30
C ILE A 112 -3.84 -1.04 -14.33
N ALA A 113 -4.00 -1.68 -13.17
CA ALA A 113 -4.75 -2.92 -13.07
C ALA A 113 -6.26 -2.68 -13.20
N TYR A 114 -6.95 -3.66 -13.78
CA TYR A 114 -8.41 -3.71 -13.81
C TYR A 114 -9.03 -4.19 -12.49
N ASP A 115 -8.31 -5.05 -11.77
CA ASP A 115 -8.73 -5.64 -10.50
C ASP A 115 -8.08 -4.93 -9.31
N ASP A 116 -8.62 -5.15 -8.11
CA ASP A 116 -8.13 -4.61 -6.83
C ASP A 116 -6.80 -5.24 -6.35
N THR A 117 -6.27 -6.21 -7.09
CA THR A 117 -5.01 -6.87 -6.77
C THR A 117 -4.07 -6.89 -7.98
N LEU A 118 -2.81 -6.55 -7.72
CA LEU A 118 -1.75 -6.59 -8.72
C LEU A 118 -0.52 -7.31 -8.15
N SER A 119 -0.04 -8.32 -8.87
CA SER A 119 1.20 -9.04 -8.59
C SER A 119 2.33 -8.55 -9.51
N PRO A 120 3.61 -8.83 -9.19
CA PRO A 120 4.71 -8.49 -10.10
C PRO A 120 4.58 -9.13 -11.48
N GLY A 121 4.16 -10.39 -11.57
CA GLY A 121 3.95 -11.06 -12.86
C GLY A 121 2.79 -10.45 -13.65
N GLY A 122 1.68 -10.14 -12.96
CA GLY A 122 0.55 -9.43 -13.60
C GLY A 122 0.93 -8.03 -14.07
N CYS A 123 1.85 -7.35 -13.37
CA CYS A 123 2.42 -6.08 -13.81
C CYS A 123 3.22 -6.23 -15.10
N GLU A 124 4.08 -7.25 -15.21
CA GLU A 124 4.83 -7.50 -16.46
C GLU A 124 3.87 -7.79 -17.62
N GLU A 125 2.90 -8.69 -17.43
CA GLU A 125 1.91 -9.03 -18.45
C GLU A 125 1.07 -7.80 -18.86
N GLY A 126 0.68 -6.98 -17.88
CA GLY A 126 -0.07 -5.74 -18.12
C GLY A 126 0.74 -4.71 -18.90
N ILE A 127 2.01 -4.49 -18.54
CA ILE A 127 2.90 -3.58 -19.27
C ILE A 127 3.12 -4.07 -20.71
N ASP A 128 3.32 -5.37 -20.90
CA ASP A 128 3.63 -5.93 -22.22
C ASP A 128 2.40 -5.94 -23.14
N SER A 129 1.18 -5.83 -22.60
CA SER A 129 -0.08 -5.86 -23.36
C SER A 129 -0.74 -4.49 -23.52
N GLU A 130 -0.75 -3.68 -22.46
CA GLU A 130 -1.44 -2.39 -22.41
C GLU A 130 -0.68 -1.38 -21.54
N PRO A 131 0.52 -0.94 -21.98
CA PRO A 131 1.28 0.03 -21.23
C PRO A 131 0.57 1.38 -21.21
N VAL A 132 0.67 2.09 -20.10
CA VAL A 132 0.20 3.47 -19.97
C VAL A 132 1.38 4.43 -19.90
N THR A 133 1.22 5.62 -20.48
CA THR A 133 2.23 6.69 -20.43
C THR A 133 1.87 7.78 -19.42
N THR A 134 0.71 7.67 -18.78
CA THR A 134 0.19 8.67 -17.84
C THR A 134 -0.67 7.97 -16.80
N LEU A 135 -0.54 8.38 -15.55
CA LEU A 135 -1.29 7.82 -14.42
C LEU A 135 -2.20 8.90 -13.84
N LYS A 136 -3.33 9.16 -14.48
CA LYS A 136 -4.29 10.18 -14.00
C LYS A 136 -4.96 9.70 -12.73
N PHE A 137 -5.19 10.60 -11.77
CA PHE A 137 -5.83 10.24 -10.51
C PHE A 137 -7.24 9.67 -10.72
N ASP A 138 -8.01 10.20 -11.67
CA ASP A 138 -9.33 9.68 -12.06
C ASP A 138 -9.28 8.20 -12.51
N ASP A 139 -8.16 7.76 -13.11
CA ASP A 139 -7.95 6.37 -13.52
C ASP A 139 -7.50 5.47 -12.35
N LEU A 140 -7.15 6.05 -11.21
CA LEU A 140 -6.72 5.35 -10.00
C LEU A 140 -7.78 5.36 -8.89
N GLU A 141 -8.91 6.01 -9.15
CA GLU A 141 -10.09 5.98 -8.29
C GLU A 141 -10.56 4.54 -8.04
N GLU A 142 -11.37 4.34 -7.00
CA GLU A 142 -11.84 3.02 -6.56
C GLU A 142 -10.70 2.08 -6.10
N TRP A 143 -9.57 2.66 -5.69
CA TRP A 143 -8.42 1.93 -5.12
C TRP A 143 -7.71 1.00 -6.12
N ARG A 144 -7.79 1.30 -7.42
CA ARG A 144 -7.11 0.51 -8.44
C ARG A 144 -5.59 0.58 -8.29
N PRO A 145 -4.88 -0.55 -8.08
CA PRO A 145 -3.43 -0.54 -8.10
C PRO A 145 -2.90 -0.25 -9.49
N PHE A 146 -1.76 0.39 -9.54
CA PHE A 146 -0.92 0.47 -10.72
C PHE A 146 0.47 -0.05 -10.39
N CYS A 147 1.27 -0.26 -11.43
CA CYS A 147 2.67 -0.57 -11.26
C CYS A 147 3.56 0.23 -12.19
N ILE A 148 4.83 0.29 -11.81
CA ILE A 148 5.91 0.86 -12.61
C ILE A 148 7.05 -0.15 -12.63
N ARG A 149 7.56 -0.45 -13.83
CA ARG A 149 8.77 -1.24 -14.06
C ARG A 149 9.92 -0.28 -14.33
N SER A 150 10.99 -0.41 -13.57
CA SER A 150 12.21 0.40 -13.77
C SER A 150 12.83 0.13 -15.14
N ALA A 151 13.58 1.09 -15.68
CA ALA A 151 14.22 1.02 -17.00
C ALA A 151 15.07 -0.23 -17.30
N ASN A 152 15.70 -0.83 -16.29
CA ASN A 152 16.49 -2.05 -16.47
C ASN A 152 15.63 -3.34 -16.48
N GLY A 153 14.31 -3.22 -16.34
CA GLY A 153 13.35 -4.31 -16.27
C GLY A 153 13.46 -5.20 -15.03
N LYS A 154 14.28 -4.85 -14.03
CA LYS A 154 14.56 -5.71 -12.86
C LYS A 154 13.76 -5.36 -11.63
N ASP A 155 13.16 -4.18 -11.58
CA ASP A 155 12.41 -3.71 -10.42
C ASP A 155 10.99 -3.32 -10.78
N ILE A 156 10.05 -3.67 -9.91
CA ILE A 156 8.63 -3.34 -10.03
C ILE A 156 8.17 -2.70 -8.74
N ALA A 157 7.56 -1.52 -8.83
CA ALA A 157 6.80 -0.90 -7.76
C ALA A 157 5.31 -1.14 -8.03
N ILE A 158 4.57 -1.62 -7.05
CA ILE A 158 3.10 -1.71 -7.07
C ILE A 158 2.60 -0.66 -6.09
N VAL A 159 1.74 0.23 -6.57
CA VAL A 159 1.32 1.43 -5.87
C VAL A 159 -0.19 1.49 -5.79
N HIS A 160 -0.73 1.91 -4.64
CA HIS A 160 -2.13 2.33 -4.52
C HIS A 160 -2.16 3.79 -4.11
N LEU A 161 -3.01 4.57 -4.78
CA LEU A 161 -3.37 5.89 -4.30
C LEU A 161 -4.28 5.74 -3.07
N ILE A 162 -3.89 6.32 -1.94
CA ILE A 162 -4.67 6.30 -0.69
C ILE A 162 -5.50 7.58 -0.58
N ASP A 163 -4.87 8.72 -0.83
CA ASP A 163 -5.50 10.02 -0.67
C ASP A 163 -4.88 11.05 -1.65
N ALA A 164 -5.74 11.76 -2.36
CA ALA A 164 -5.41 12.89 -3.23
C ALA A 164 -6.56 13.91 -3.13
N PRO A 165 -6.68 14.62 -2.00
CA PRO A 165 -7.86 15.41 -1.67
C PRO A 165 -8.02 16.60 -2.64
N THR A 166 -6.91 17.21 -3.04
CA THR A 166 -6.83 18.25 -4.08
C THR A 166 -5.42 18.34 -4.68
N THR A 167 -5.31 19.06 -5.80
CA THR A 167 -4.09 19.18 -6.62
C THR A 167 -2.88 19.80 -5.90
N SER A 168 -3.09 20.58 -4.83
CA SER A 168 -2.04 21.33 -4.12
C SER A 168 -1.80 20.85 -2.69
N GLU A 169 -2.61 19.90 -2.20
CA GLU A 169 -2.52 19.34 -0.85
C GLU A 169 -1.71 18.06 -0.86
N SER A 170 -1.40 17.50 0.30
CA SER A 170 -0.62 16.27 0.41
C SER A 170 -1.24 15.12 -0.37
N VAL A 171 -0.42 14.33 -1.05
CA VAL A 171 -0.84 13.07 -1.71
C VAL A 171 -0.21 11.91 -0.96
N THR A 172 -1.02 10.89 -0.66
CA THR A 172 -0.59 9.70 0.06
C THR A 172 -0.75 8.46 -0.80
N VAL A 173 0.28 7.62 -0.83
CA VAL A 173 0.29 6.34 -1.54
C VAL A 173 0.77 5.22 -0.63
N SER A 174 0.37 3.98 -0.91
CA SER A 174 1.09 2.81 -0.42
C SER A 174 1.93 2.21 -1.53
N VAL A 175 3.17 1.82 -1.22
CA VAL A 175 4.10 1.26 -2.19
C VAL A 175 4.63 -0.10 -1.73
N ARG A 176 4.67 -1.06 -2.64
CA ARG A 176 5.40 -2.31 -2.51
C ARG A 176 6.45 -2.38 -3.60
N HIS A 177 7.70 -2.69 -3.24
CA HIS A 177 8.78 -2.84 -4.22
C HIS A 177 9.26 -4.28 -4.29
N TYR A 178 9.42 -4.76 -5.52
CA TYR A 178 9.91 -6.07 -5.86
C TYR A 178 11.12 -5.97 -6.77
N ARG A 179 12.04 -6.92 -6.63
CA ARG A 179 13.19 -7.09 -7.50
C ARG A 179 13.24 -8.49 -8.06
N ARG A 180 13.53 -8.61 -9.34
CA ARG A 180 13.71 -9.90 -10.01
C ARG A 180 14.84 -10.69 -9.34
N THR A 181 14.59 -11.96 -9.09
CA THR A 181 15.59 -12.93 -8.65
C THR A 181 16.11 -13.61 -9.89
N ASP A 182 17.31 -13.21 -10.32
CA ASP A 182 18.06 -13.87 -11.39
C ASP A 182 18.34 -15.34 -11.05
#